data_AF-A0A1M3MDM7-F1
#
_entry.id   AF-A0A1M3MDM7-F1
#
_cell.length_a   1.000
_cell.length_b   1.000
_cell.length_c   1.000
_cell.angle_alpha   90.00
_cell.angle_beta   90.00
_cell.angle_gamma   90.00
#
_symmetry.space_group_name_H-M   'P 1'
#
loop_
_entity.id
_entity.type
_entity.pdbx_description
1 polymer ?
#
loop_
_entity_poly.entity_id
_entity_poly.type
_entity_poly.pdbx_seq_one_letter_code
_entity_poly.pdbx_strand_id
1 'polypeptide(L)'
;MNVEELREYCLSRKGTTECFPFDEVTLVFKVLGKMFALIPLDDPELRIALKCDPDRALQLREQYSAITPAFHFNKKYWNSVLISPSISRTLLEELIDHSYDEVVAKLPRKLKEELCG
;
A
#
# COMPACT_ATOMS: atom_id res chain seq x y z
N MET A 1 -1.43 -14.10 -0.61
CA MET A 1 -2.74 -13.46 -0.41
C MET A 1 -3.40 -13.31 -1.76
N ASN A 2 -4.72 -13.48 -1.86
CA ASN A 2 -5.49 -13.09 -3.04
C ASN A 2 -5.98 -11.63 -2.91
N VAL A 3 -6.73 -11.14 -3.91
CA VAL A 3 -7.21 -9.76 -3.94
C VAL A 3 -8.18 -9.43 -2.80
N GLU A 4 -9.06 -10.35 -2.41
CA GLU A 4 -10.02 -10.12 -1.33
C GLU A 4 -9.30 -10.07 0.03
N GLU A 5 -8.35 -10.99 0.28
CA GLU A 5 -7.54 -10.97 1.50
C GLU A 5 -6.72 -9.68 1.63
N LEU A 6 -6.20 -9.16 0.51
CA LEU A 6 -5.51 -7.86 0.50
C LEU A 6 -6.45 -6.71 0.85
N ARG A 7 -7.65 -6.72 0.25
CA ARG A 7 -8.68 -5.72 0.49
C ARG A 7 -9.12 -5.72 1.95
N GLU A 8 -9.47 -6.88 2.48
CA GLU A 8 -9.86 -7.06 3.89
C GLU A 8 -8.74 -6.62 4.83
N TYR A 9 -7.49 -6.98 4.52
CA TYR A 9 -6.35 -6.58 5.34
C TYR A 9 -6.16 -5.06 5.36
N CYS A 10 -6.25 -4.39 4.22
CA CYS A 10 -6.20 -2.93 4.16
C CYS A 10 -7.36 -2.29 4.94
N LEU A 11 -8.59 -2.79 4.77
CA LEU A 11 -9.78 -2.29 5.47
C LEU A 11 -9.75 -2.55 6.98
N SER A 12 -8.98 -3.55 7.45
CA SER A 12 -8.79 -3.80 8.88
C SER A 12 -8.00 -2.69 9.58
N ARG A 13 -7.28 -1.84 8.83
CA ARG A 13 -6.55 -0.70 9.40
C ARG A 13 -7.53 0.43 9.72
N LYS A 14 -7.45 0.97 10.94
CA LYS A 14 -8.39 1.98 11.44
C LYS A 14 -8.47 3.21 10.53
N GLY A 15 -9.66 3.76 10.36
CA GLY A 15 -9.87 4.96 9.53
C GLY A 15 -9.60 4.74 8.04
N THR A 16 -9.53 3.49 7.58
CA THR A 16 -9.36 3.15 6.17
C THR A 16 -10.69 3.15 5.44
N THR A 17 -10.69 3.73 4.25
CA THR A 17 -11.74 3.61 3.26
C THR A 17 -11.17 3.14 1.92
N GLU A 18 -12.01 2.53 1.10
CA GLU A 18 -11.68 2.19 -0.28
C GLU A 18 -12.51 3.03 -1.27
N CYS A 19 -11.96 3.26 -2.46
CA CYS A 19 -12.64 3.97 -3.53
C CYS A 19 -11.98 3.69 -4.88
N PHE A 20 -12.65 4.15 -5.94
CA PHE A 20 -12.22 4.07 -7.34
C PHE A 20 -12.05 5.50 -7.89
N PRO A 21 -11.00 6.24 -7.47
CA PRO A 21 -10.92 7.68 -7.73
C PRO A 21 -10.43 8.02 -9.13
N PHE A 22 -9.97 7.04 -9.92
CA PHE A 22 -9.39 7.24 -11.24
C PHE A 22 -10.27 6.62 -12.34
N ASP A 23 -10.70 5.39 -12.14
CA ASP A 23 -11.51 4.57 -13.05
C ASP A 23 -12.17 3.43 -12.25
N GLU A 24 -12.92 2.55 -12.90
CA GLU A 24 -13.70 1.47 -12.28
C GLU A 24 -12.88 0.24 -11.84
N VAL A 25 -11.58 0.20 -12.14
CA VAL A 25 -10.71 -0.99 -11.91
C VAL A 25 -9.51 -0.70 -11.02
N THR A 26 -9.22 0.56 -10.73
CA THR A 26 -8.12 0.98 -9.87
C THR A 26 -8.62 1.17 -8.43
N LEU A 27 -8.54 0.10 -7.64
CA LEU A 27 -8.96 0.10 -6.24
C LEU A 27 -7.91 0.82 -5.37
N VAL A 28 -8.35 1.86 -4.65
CA VAL A 28 -7.47 2.70 -3.83
C VAL A 28 -7.92 2.71 -2.37
N PHE A 29 -6.98 2.47 -1.45
CA PHE A 29 -7.19 2.55 -0.01
C PHE A 29 -6.60 3.82 0.58
N LYS A 30 -7.37 4.47 1.46
CA LYS A 30 -7.04 5.75 2.07
C LYS A 30 -7.24 5.70 3.57
N VAL A 31 -6.26 6.18 4.35
CA VAL A 31 -6.43 6.48 5.77
C VAL A 31 -6.81 7.95 5.91
N LEU A 32 -7.98 8.24 6.49
CA LEU A 32 -8.50 9.60 6.65
C LEU A 32 -8.38 10.45 5.37
N GLY A 33 -8.72 9.86 4.22
CA GLY A 33 -8.69 10.51 2.91
C GLY A 33 -7.31 10.61 2.25
N LYS A 34 -6.25 10.08 2.85
CA LYS A 34 -4.90 10.02 2.26
C LYS A 34 -4.54 8.60 1.82
N MET A 35 -4.15 8.46 0.55
CA MET A 35 -3.85 7.16 -0.06
C MET A 35 -2.58 6.52 0.50
N PHE A 36 -2.67 5.23 0.84
CA PHE A 36 -1.52 4.40 1.23
C PHE A 36 -1.40 3.10 0.40
N ALA A 37 -2.47 2.62 -0.24
CA ALA A 37 -2.40 1.44 -1.09
C ALA A 37 -3.25 1.59 -2.36
N LEU A 38 -2.83 0.92 -3.44
CA LEU A 38 -3.56 0.84 -4.70
C LEU A 38 -3.39 -0.55 -5.32
N ILE A 39 -4.48 -1.16 -5.79
CA ILE A 39 -4.51 -2.44 -6.49
C ILE A 39 -5.18 -2.22 -7.86
N PRO A 40 -4.46 -2.40 -8.99
CA PRO A 40 -5.07 -2.45 -10.31
C PRO A 40 -5.75 -3.81 -10.51
N LEU A 41 -7.08 -3.84 -10.62
CA LEU A 41 -7.86 -5.08 -10.73
C LEU A 41 -7.88 -5.66 -12.15
N ASP A 42 -7.47 -4.88 -13.14
CA ASP A 42 -7.35 -5.24 -14.55
C ASP A 42 -5.95 -5.74 -14.94
N ASP A 43 -4.99 -5.70 -14.02
CA ASP A 43 -3.64 -6.24 -14.24
C ASP A 43 -3.68 -7.78 -14.28
N PRO A 44 -3.10 -8.43 -15.32
CA PRO A 44 -3.02 -9.89 -15.38
C PRO A 44 -2.22 -10.50 -14.21
N GLU A 45 -1.33 -9.71 -13.59
CA GLU A 45 -0.58 -10.11 -12.41
C GLU A 45 -1.03 -9.29 -11.19
N LEU A 46 -1.46 -9.96 -10.13
CA LEU A 46 -1.89 -9.28 -8.91
C LEU A 46 -0.71 -8.49 -8.30
N ARG A 47 -0.86 -7.17 -8.26
CA ARG A 47 0.12 -6.22 -7.72
C ARG A 47 -0.55 -5.27 -6.73
N ILE A 48 0.23 -4.75 -5.80
CA ILE A 48 -0.18 -3.67 -4.91
C ILE A 48 0.90 -2.59 -4.88
N ALA A 49 0.51 -1.33 -5.07
CA ALA A 49 1.39 -0.18 -4.92
C ALA A 49 1.29 0.37 -3.49
N LEU A 50 2.43 0.47 -2.81
CA LEU A 50 2.54 0.84 -1.39
C LEU A 50 3.55 1.98 -1.21
N LYS A 51 3.21 2.90 -0.31
CA LYS A 51 4.11 3.95 0.14
C LYS A 51 5.22 3.35 1.00
N CYS A 52 6.40 3.94 0.92
CA CYS A 52 7.56 3.50 1.68
C CYS A 52 8.49 4.68 1.95
N ASP A 53 9.15 4.64 3.10
CA ASP A 53 10.39 5.37 3.34
C ASP A 53 11.41 5.17 2.19
N PRO A 54 12.10 6.22 1.71
CA PRO A 54 13.01 6.12 0.57
C PRO A 54 14.16 5.13 0.72
N ASP A 55 14.79 5.07 1.89
CA ASP A 55 15.97 4.23 2.09
C ASP A 55 15.55 2.77 2.13
N ARG A 56 14.45 2.48 2.85
CA ARG A 56 13.82 1.16 2.84
C ARG A 56 13.34 0.77 1.43
N ALA A 57 12.81 1.71 0.65
CA ALA A 57 12.31 1.42 -0.69
C ALA A 57 13.42 0.92 -1.63
N LEU A 58 14.64 1.47 -1.51
CA LEU A 58 15.79 1.01 -2.28
C LEU A 58 16.24 -0.39 -1.85
N GLN A 59 16.39 -0.63 -0.54
CA GLN A 59 16.79 -1.93 0.00
C GLN A 59 15.84 -3.05 -0.45
N LEU A 60 14.53 -2.80 -0.39
CA LEU A 60 13.52 -3.77 -0.81
C LEU A 60 13.63 -4.15 -2.29
N ARG A 61 13.94 -3.19 -3.17
CA ARG A 61 14.11 -3.43 -4.62
C ARG A 61 15.40 -4.17 -4.94
N GLU A 62 16.45 -3.98 -4.15
CA GLU A 62 17.69 -4.73 -4.27
C GLU A 62 17.51 -6.18 -3.80
N GLN A 63 16.72 -6.39 -2.75
CA GLN A 63 16.53 -7.70 -2.13
C GLN A 63 15.48 -8.57 -2.84
N TYR A 64 14.41 -7.96 -3.38
CA TYR A 64 13.28 -8.68 -3.95
C TYR A 64 12.98 -8.25 -5.38
N SER A 65 13.16 -9.17 -6.34
CA SER A 65 12.80 -8.91 -7.76
C SER A 65 11.31 -8.65 -7.97
N ALA A 66 10.46 -9.13 -7.06
CA ALA A 66 9.02 -8.88 -7.04
C ALA A 66 8.65 -7.47 -6.56
N ILE A 67 9.60 -6.70 -6.04
CA ILE A 67 9.39 -5.31 -5.59
C ILE A 67 10.08 -4.37 -6.58
N THR A 68 9.28 -3.58 -7.29
CA THR A 68 9.75 -2.67 -8.33
C THR A 68 9.28 -1.24 -8.09
N PRO A 69 9.86 -0.23 -8.76
CA PRO A 69 9.34 1.13 -8.68
C PRO A 69 7.89 1.22 -9.17
N ALA A 70 6.98 1.80 -8.39
CA ALA A 70 5.58 1.90 -8.78
C ALA A 70 5.39 2.83 -10.00
N PHE A 71 4.69 2.32 -11.02
CA PHE A 71 4.35 3.06 -12.24
C PHE A 71 3.34 4.18 -11.94
N HIS A 72 3.39 5.32 -12.65
CA HIS A 72 2.63 6.56 -12.33
C HIS A 72 2.88 7.25 -10.97
N PHE A 73 3.59 6.61 -10.03
CA PHE A 73 3.91 7.20 -8.73
C PHE A 73 5.29 7.87 -8.67
N ASN A 74 5.50 8.66 -7.61
CA ASN A 74 6.85 9.09 -7.24
C ASN A 74 7.63 7.88 -6.71
N LYS A 75 8.50 7.35 -7.56
CA LYS A 75 9.34 6.17 -7.33
C LYS A 75 10.31 6.30 -6.17
N LYS A 76 10.54 7.49 -5.62
CA LYS A 76 11.29 7.64 -4.37
C LYS A 76 10.52 7.08 -3.17
N TYR A 77 9.20 7.14 -3.19
CA TYR A 77 8.35 6.86 -2.03
C TYR A 77 7.35 5.72 -2.26
N TRP A 78 7.34 5.10 -3.45
CA TRP A 78 6.32 4.11 -3.80
C TRP A 78 6.93 2.91 -4.50
N ASN A 79 6.55 1.73 -4.02
CA ASN A 79 6.90 0.42 -4.56
C ASN A 79 5.66 -0.26 -5.11
N SER A 80 5.80 -0.98 -6.22
CA SER A 80 4.85 -2.01 -6.66
C SER A 80 5.35 -3.35 -6.17
N VAL A 81 4.50 -4.11 -5.50
CA VAL A 81 4.79 -5.45 -5.00
C VAL A 81 3.97 -6.44 -5.80
N LEU A 82 4.65 -7.32 -6.55
CA LEU A 82 4.03 -8.46 -7.22
C LEU A 82 3.71 -9.55 -6.21
N ILE A 83 2.45 -9.95 -6.15
CA ILE A 83 2.00 -11.00 -5.24
C ILE A 83 2.37 -12.36 -5.83
N SER A 84 3.47 -12.90 -5.35
CA SER A 84 4.08 -14.15 -5.83
C SER A 84 4.63 -14.96 -4.66
N PRO A 85 4.98 -16.24 -4.87
CA PRO A 85 5.59 -17.08 -3.82
C PRO A 85 6.91 -16.53 -3.24
N SER A 86 7.58 -15.59 -3.93
CA SER A 86 8.81 -14.94 -3.44
C SER A 86 8.57 -13.90 -2.33
N ILE A 87 7.32 -13.46 -2.15
CA ILE A 87 6.91 -12.53 -1.10
C ILE A 87 6.09 -13.31 -0.08
N SER A 88 6.62 -13.44 1.14
CA SER A 88 5.88 -14.09 2.21
C SER A 88 4.66 -13.26 2.62
N ARG A 89 3.62 -13.91 3.14
CA ARG A 89 2.44 -13.24 3.69
C ARG A 89 2.85 -12.20 4.74
N THR A 90 3.71 -12.57 5.68
CA THR A 90 4.18 -11.69 6.75
C THR A 90 4.89 -10.44 6.21
N LEU A 91 5.75 -10.59 5.19
CA LEU A 91 6.40 -9.44 4.56
C LEU A 91 5.38 -8.52 3.90
N LEU A 92 4.41 -9.08 3.18
CA LEU A 92 3.37 -8.31 2.51
C LEU A 92 2.52 -7.50 3.50
N GLU A 93 2.12 -8.13 4.60
CA GLU A 93 1.40 -7.50 5.71
C GLU A 93 2.24 -6.37 6.34
N GLU A 94 3.52 -6.61 6.60
CA GLU A 94 4.46 -5.60 7.12
C GLU A 94 4.63 -4.41 6.17
N LEU A 95 4.66 -4.65 4.85
CA LEU A 95 4.76 -3.59 3.85
C LEU A 95 3.49 -2.74 3.78
N ILE A 96 2.31 -3.36 3.97
CA ILE A 96 1.03 -2.65 4.03
C ILE A 96 0.96 -1.79 5.29
N ASP A 97 1.33 -2.36 6.45
CA ASP A 97 1.37 -1.64 7.73
C ASP A 97 2.34 -0.45 7.67
N HIS A 98 3.56 -0.66 7.15
CA HIS A 98 4.53 0.40 6.96
C HIS A 98 4.00 1.52 6.05
N SER A 99 3.32 1.17 4.96
CA SER A 99 2.72 2.15 4.06
C SER A 99 1.65 2.99 4.75
N TYR A 100 0.79 2.35 5.53
CA TYR A 100 -0.23 3.01 6.34
C TYR A 100 0.42 3.95 7.36
N ASP A 101 1.43 3.48 8.10
CA ASP A 101 2.15 4.26 9.10
C ASP A 101 2.89 5.46 8.49
N GLU A 102 3.50 5.30 7.32
CA GLU A 102 4.16 6.40 6.58
C GLU A 102 3.20 7.52 6.19
N VAL A 103 1.93 7.18 5.94
CA VAL A 103 0.88 8.17 5.69
C VAL A 103 0.40 8.78 6.99
N VAL A 104 0.08 7.96 8.00
CA VAL A 104 -0.38 8.43 9.31
C VAL A 104 0.64 9.37 9.95
N ALA A 105 1.93 9.03 9.92
CA ALA A 105 3.02 9.85 10.46
C ALA A 105 3.03 11.27 9.89
N LYS A 106 2.58 11.46 8.63
CA LYS A 106 2.52 12.74 7.93
C LYS A 106 1.18 13.48 8.10
N LEU A 107 0.20 12.89 8.78
CA LEU A 107 -1.07 13.55 9.07
C LEU A 107 -0.90 14.63 10.16
N PRO A 108 -1.69 15.73 10.09
CA PRO A 108 -1.83 16.68 11.19
C PRO A 108 -2.26 16.00 12.48
N ARG A 109 -1.82 16.53 13.63
CA ARG A 109 -2.11 15.95 14.96
C ARG A 109 -3.61 15.69 15.19
N LYS A 110 -4.46 16.65 14.79
CA LYS A 110 -5.92 16.54 14.92
C LYS A 110 -6.48 15.28 14.23
N LEU A 111 -5.98 14.94 13.03
CA LEU A 111 -6.43 13.73 12.32
C LEU A 111 -5.88 12.46 12.97
N LYS A 112 -4.65 12.49 13.51
CA LYS A 112 -4.09 11.34 14.24
C LYS A 112 -4.91 10.99 15.48
N GLU A 113 -5.43 12.00 16.18
CA GLU A 113 -6.27 11.81 17.38
C GLU A 113 -7.56 11.01 17.05
N GLU A 114 -8.12 11.13 15.85
CA GLU A 114 -9.26 10.33 15.38
C GLU A 114 -8.94 8.83 15.25
N LEU A 115 -7.66 8.47 15.13
CA LEU A 115 -7.19 7.08 15.10
C LEU A 115 -6.90 6.53 16.51
N CYS A 116 -6.82 7.37 17.54
CA CYS A 116 -6.51 6.95 18.90
C CYS A 116 -7.75 6.70 19.79
N GLY A 117 -8.94 7.18 19.39
CA GLY A 117 -10.21 6.97 20.11
C GLY A 117 -11.00 5.78 19.59
#